data_AF-A0A6J6XDS7-F1
#
_entry.id   AF-A0A6J6XDS7-F1
#
_cell.length_a   1.000
_cell.length_b   1.000
_cell.length_c   1.000
_cell.angle_alpha   90.00
_cell.angle_beta   90.00
_cell.angle_gamma   90.00
#
_symmetry.space_group_name_H-M   'P 1'
#
loop_
_entity.id
_entity.type
_entity.pdbx_description
1 polymer ?
#
loop_
_entity_poly.entity_id
_entity_poly.type
_entity_poly.pdbx_seq_one_letter_code
_entity_poly.pdbx_strand_id
1 'polypeptide(L)' 'MPVTCAEIWKRIGLSGSPVDAGVAGATWGGYPGGLPVVKGDGLFPRIARASAD' A
#
# COMPACT_ATOMS: atom_id res chain seq x y z
N MET A 1 10.44 -1.29 1.99
CA MET A 1 9.71 -0.12 1.44
C MET A 1 8.65 0.37 2.42
N PRO A 2 9.04 0.96 3.57
CA PRO A 2 8.08 1.28 4.63
C PRO A 2 7.01 2.31 4.20
N VAL A 3 7.41 3.33 3.45
CA VAL A 3 6.49 4.40 2.99
C VAL A 3 5.41 3.86 2.05
N THR A 4 5.79 3.06 1.06
CA THR A 4 4.82 2.49 0.11
C THR A 4 3.88 1.49 0.80
N CYS A 5 4.36 0.70 1.75
CA CYS A 5 3.49 -0.17 2.54
C CYS A 5 2.46 0.63 3.33
N ALA A 6 2.85 1.74 3.97
CA ALA A 6 1.93 2.62 4.69
C ALA A 6 0.89 3.26 3.76
N GLU A 7 1.30 3.65 2.55
CA GLU A 7 0.37 4.22 1.56
C GLU A 7 -0.63 3.17 1.05
N ILE A 8 -0.20 1.92 0.81
CA ILE A 8 -1.12 0.82 0.46
C ILE A 8 -2.11 0.59 1.60
N TRP A 9 -1.63 0.50 2.84
CA TRP A 9 -2.43 0.28 4.05
C TRP A 9 -3.56 1.31 4.18
N LYS A 10 -3.21 2.60 4.03
CA LYS A 10 -4.17 3.71 3.99
C LYS A 10 -5.15 3.60 2.83
N ARG A 11 -4.67 3.28 1.62
CA ARG A 11 -5.52 3.20 0.41
C ARG A 11 -6.53 2.06 0.45
N ILE A 12 -6.24 0.97 1.17
CA ILE A 12 -7.21 -0.10 1.43
C ILE A 12 -8.06 0.15 2.69
N GLY A 13 -8.03 1.37 3.24
CA GLY A 13 -8.91 1.79 4.32
C GLY A 13 -8.54 1.27 5.71
N LEU A 14 -7.37 0.65 5.88
CA LEU A 14 -6.89 0.22 7.19
C LEU A 14 -6.36 1.41 8.00
N SER A 15 -6.63 1.43 9.29
CA SER A 15 -6.10 2.41 10.24
C SER A 15 -4.75 1.96 10.82
N GLY A 16 -4.00 2.89 11.39
CA GLY A 16 -2.68 2.61 11.98
C GLY A 16 -1.58 2.42 10.93
N SER A 17 -0.62 1.55 11.23
CA SER A 17 0.57 1.33 10.41
C SER A 17 0.89 -0.16 10.24
N PRO A 18 1.34 -0.59 9.05
CA PRO A 18 1.85 -1.95 8.85
C PRO A 18 3.05 -2.29 9.74
N VAL A 19 3.80 -1.28 10.20
CA VAL A 19 4.94 -1.48 11.12
C VAL A 19 4.46 -1.94 12.49
N ASP A 20 3.38 -1.34 13.00
CA ASP A 20 2.84 -1.63 14.32
C ASP A 20 2.10 -2.98 14.35
N ALA A 21 1.54 -3.40 13.22
CA ALA A 21 0.85 -4.69 13.09
C ALA A 21 1.81 -5.89 13.26
N GLY A 22 3.07 -5.74 12.83
CA GLY A 22 4.11 -6.77 12.95
C GLY A 22 3.73 -8.12 12.34
N VAL A 23 4.37 -9.20 12.82
CA VAL A 23 4.10 -10.57 12.36
C VAL A 23 2.70 -11.05 12.74
N ALA A 24 2.16 -10.60 13.88
CA ALA A 24 0.81 -10.95 14.30
C ALA A 24 -0.26 -10.51 13.28
N GLY A 25 -0.04 -9.36 12.62
CA GLY A 25 -0.89 -8.84 11.55
C GLY A 25 -0.82 -9.62 10.23
N ALA A 26 0.08 -10.59 10.08
CA ALA A 26 0.23 -11.39 8.86
C ALA A 26 -0.72 -12.60 8.78
N THR A 27 -1.73 -12.67 9.65
CA THR A 27 -2.74 -13.74 9.63
C THR A 27 -3.63 -13.63 8.39
N TRP A 28 -3.79 -14.75 7.67
CA TRP A 28 -4.63 -14.80 6.48
C TRP A 28 -6.11 -14.53 6.83
N GLY A 29 -6.80 -13.76 5.98
CA GLY A 29 -8.23 -13.47 6.14
C GLY A 29 -8.57 -12.35 7.14
N GLY A 30 -7.58 -11.63 7.68
CA GLY A 30 -7.80 -10.56 8.65
C GLY A 30 -8.26 -9.21 8.08
N TYR A 31 -8.45 -9.07 6.76
CA TYR A 31 -8.90 -7.82 6.14
C TYR A 31 -10.43 -7.69 6.25
N PRO A 32 -10.95 -6.64 6.93
CA PRO A 32 -12.39 -6.51 7.14
C PRO A 32 -13.11 -6.04 5.86
N GLY A 33 -14.31 -6.61 5.63
CA GLY A 33 -15.16 -6.20 4.53
C GLY A 33 -15.78 -4.81 4.72
N GLY A 34 -16.08 -4.13 3.62
CA GLY A 34 -16.78 -2.83 3.64
C GLY A 34 -15.89 -1.61 3.87
N LEU A 35 -14.57 -1.80 4.02
CA LEU A 35 -13.65 -0.66 4.09
C LEU A 35 -13.59 0.12 2.77
N PRO A 36 -13.51 1.46 2.83
CA PRO A 36 -13.38 2.28 1.63
C PRO A 36 -11.99 2.10 1.01
N VAL A 37 -11.98 1.85 -0.30
CA VAL A 37 -10.73 1.80 -1.08
C VAL A 37 -10.56 3.11 -1.84
N VAL A 38 -9.39 3.72 -1.69
CA VAL A 38 -9.06 5.01 -2.31
C VAL A 38 -8.15 4.80 -3.50
N LYS A 39 -8.56 5.33 -4.66
CA LYS A 39 -7.72 5.40 -5.86
C LYS A 39 -6.69 6.51 -5.72
N GLY A 40 -5.48 6.28 -6.22
CA GLY A 40 -4.44 7.30 -6.35
C GLY A 40 -3.49 6.97 -7.50
N ASP A 41 -2.49 7.82 -7.70
CA ASP A 41 -1.47 7.62 -8.72
C ASP A 41 -0.69 6.32 -8.50
N GLY A 42 -0.04 5.83 -9.57
CA GLY A 42 0.82 4.66 -9.50
C GLY A 42 1.92 4.84 -8.46
N LEU A 43 1.97 3.94 -7.47
CA LEU A 43 2.98 3.97 -6.40
C LEU A 43 4.41 3.79 -6.90
N PHE A 44 4.54 3.19 -8.09
CA PHE A 44 5.79 2.96 -8.79
C PHE A 44 5.62 3.49 -10.22
N PRO A 45 5.96 4.76 -10.47
CA PRO A 45 5.97 5.31 -11.81
C PRO A 45 6.88 4.49 -12.71
N ARG A 46 6.47 4.32 -13.98
CA ARG A 46 7.30 3.63 -14.96
C ARG A 46 8.55 4.46 -15.23
N ILE A 47 9.71 3.80 -15.30
CA ILE A 47 10.94 4.43 -15.76
C ILE A 47 10.80 4.70 -17.26
N ALA A 48 10.93 5.96 -17.67
CA ALA A 48 10.95 6.33 -19.07
C ALA A 48 12.25 5.82 -19.71
N ARG A 49 12.15 5.35 -20.95
CA ARG A 49 13.35 5.08 -21.74
C ARG A 49 13.99 6.42 -22.08
N ALA A 50 15.30 6.55 -21.89
CA ALA A 50 16.02 7.73 -22.35
C ALA A 50 15.84 7.87 -23.87
N SER A 51 15.52 9.08 -24.32
CA SER A 51 15.52 9.44 -25.73
C SER A 51 16.94 9.28 -26.28
N ALA A 52 17.06 8.73 -27.49
CA ALA A 52 18.31 8.78 -28.23
C ALA A 52 18.40 10.17 -28.88
N ASP A 53 19.47 10.90 -28.58
CA ASP A 53 19.85 12.13 -29.27
C ASP A 53 20.40 11.84 -30.67
#